data_AF-A0A2N1MCQ1-F1
#
_entry.id   AF-A0A2N1MCQ1-F1
#
_cell.length_a   1.000
_cell.length_b   1.000
_cell.length_c   1.000
_cell.angle_alpha   90.00
_cell.angle_beta   90.00
_cell.angle_gamma   90.00
#
_symmetry.space_group_name_H-M   'P 1'
#
loop_
_entity.id
_entity.type
_entity.pdbx_description
1 polymer ?
#
loop_
_entity_poly.entity_id
_entity_poly.type
_entity_poly.pdbx_seq_one_letter_code
_entity_poly.pdbx_strand_id
1 'polypeptide(L)'
;MIQMQRVDLPKQDNAIIFTKKRTYLIENGKYCQPLEKNFPSCDSIIAPNRIFQMTLAKHHLIKMSGLKILYNKLGDKSADHLIYHYFVVPEHLYDDYQVQKIVTSDSNEANTIPDWINTRIFQYVLKIKL
;
A
#
# COMPACT_ATOMS: atom_id res chain seq x y z
N MET A 1 24.07 -5.65 7.51
CA MET A 1 23.86 -6.18 6.14
C MET A 1 22.36 -6.21 5.90
N ILE A 2 21.84 -5.42 4.95
CA ILE A 2 20.41 -5.48 4.58
C ILE A 2 20.28 -6.64 3.61
N GLN A 3 19.53 -7.68 3.99
CA GLN A 3 19.28 -8.81 3.11
C GLN A 3 18.26 -8.39 2.07
N MET A 4 18.72 -8.16 0.83
CA MET A 4 17.83 -7.92 -0.30
C MET A 4 17.04 -9.20 -0.59
N GLN A 5 15.74 -9.18 -0.27
CA GLN A 5 14.84 -10.27 -0.64
C GLN A 5 14.12 -9.90 -1.94
N ARG A 6 14.18 -10.80 -2.93
CA ARG A 6 13.41 -10.66 -4.16
C ARG A 6 11.93 -10.87 -3.82
N VAL A 7 11.12 -9.84 -4.03
CA VAL A 7 9.66 -9.95 -3.92
C VAL A 7 9.15 -10.61 -5.19
N ASP A 8 8.53 -11.78 -5.06
CA ASP A 8 7.87 -12.43 -6.20
C ASP A 8 6.55 -11.72 -6.51
N LEU A 9 6.46 -11.22 -7.73
CA LEU A 9 5.28 -10.55 -8.29
C LEU A 9 5.03 -11.19 -9.65
N PRO A 10 4.09 -12.16 -9.75
CA PRO A 10 3.80 -12.81 -11.01
C PRO A 10 3.29 -11.78 -12.02
N LYS A 11 3.66 -11.94 -13.29
CA LYS A 11 3.16 -11.08 -14.37
C LYS A 11 1.63 -11.11 -14.38
N GLN A 12 1.02 -9.94 -14.48
CA GLN A 12 -0.43 -9.76 -14.63
C GLN A 12 -0.66 -9.06 -15.97
N ASP A 13 -1.40 -9.69 -16.89
CA ASP A 13 -1.58 -9.14 -18.23
C ASP A 13 -2.57 -7.97 -18.27
N ASN A 14 -3.47 -7.88 -17.30
CA ASN A 14 -4.48 -6.82 -17.23
C ASN A 14 -4.63 -6.29 -15.80
N ALA A 15 -4.86 -4.99 -15.67
CA ALA A 15 -5.22 -4.36 -14.42
C ALA A 15 -6.76 -4.31 -14.27
N ILE A 16 -7.27 -4.67 -13.10
CA ILE A 16 -8.66 -4.42 -12.73
C ILE A 16 -8.78 -2.98 -12.24
N ILE A 17 -9.60 -2.18 -12.92
CA ILE A 17 -9.84 -0.79 -12.53
C ILE A 17 -10.98 -0.72 -11.52
N PHE A 18 -10.75 -0.07 -10.37
CA PHE A 18 -11.78 0.13 -9.34
C PHE A 18 -11.93 1.61 -8.97
N THR A 19 -12.97 1.94 -8.21
CA THR A 19 -13.15 3.28 -7.60
C THR A 19 -13.39 3.15 -6.10
N LYS A 20 -13.32 4.23 -5.34
CA LYS A 20 -13.68 4.24 -3.90
C LYS A 20 -15.06 3.66 -3.62
N LYS A 21 -16.02 3.85 -4.53
CA LYS A 21 -17.38 3.31 -4.43
C LYS A 21 -17.51 1.88 -4.95
N ARG A 22 -16.52 1.42 -5.72
CA ARG A 22 -16.51 0.12 -6.40
C ARG A 22 -15.33 -0.74 -5.96
N THR A 23 -14.96 -0.65 -4.69
CA THR A 23 -13.90 -1.51 -4.12
C THR A 23 -14.26 -2.99 -4.22
N TYR A 24 -15.55 -3.34 -4.29
CA TYR A 24 -16.00 -4.72 -4.50
C TYR A 24 -15.42 -5.38 -5.76
N LEU A 25 -15.00 -4.61 -6.77
CA LEU A 25 -14.31 -5.09 -7.98
C LEU A 25 -12.90 -5.62 -7.71
N ILE A 26 -12.28 -5.29 -6.57
CA ILE A 26 -10.95 -5.80 -6.23
C ILE A 26 -11.05 -7.30 -5.98
N GLU A 27 -10.30 -8.06 -6.79
CA GLU A 27 -10.20 -9.51 -6.73
C GLU A 27 -8.86 -9.93 -6.09
N ASN A 28 -8.91 -10.98 -5.27
CA ASN A 28 -7.70 -11.52 -4.64
C ASN A 28 -6.74 -12.07 -5.70
N GLY A 29 -5.44 -11.78 -5.53
CA GLY A 29 -4.38 -12.22 -6.43
C GLY A 29 -4.33 -11.49 -7.78
N LYS A 30 -5.22 -10.52 -8.03
CA LYS A 30 -5.24 -9.71 -9.26
C LYS A 30 -4.62 -8.34 -9.01
N TYR A 31 -3.90 -7.82 -10.00
CA TYR A 31 -3.42 -6.44 -9.96
C TYR A 31 -4.59 -5.47 -10.18
N CYS A 32 -4.88 -4.65 -9.18
CA CYS A 32 -5.98 -3.71 -9.19
C CYS A 32 -5.47 -2.28 -9.04
N GLN A 33 -6.02 -1.35 -9.80
CA GLN A 33 -5.63 0.05 -9.81
C GLN A 33 -6.86 0.96 -9.60
N PRO A 34 -6.81 1.95 -8.71
CA PRO A 34 -7.87 2.93 -8.58
C PRO A 34 -7.93 3.82 -9.83
N LEU A 35 -9.14 4.15 -10.27
CA LEU A 35 -9.38 5.11 -11.34
C LEU A 35 -9.06 6.53 -10.86
N GLU A 36 -9.29 6.82 -9.57
CA GLU A 36 -8.99 8.13 -9.01
C GLU A 36 -7.48 8.39 -8.97
N LYS A 37 -7.02 9.44 -9.67
CA LYS A 37 -5.62 9.89 -9.67
C LYS A 37 -5.04 10.11 -8.26
N ASN A 38 -5.88 10.52 -7.32
CA ASN A 38 -5.49 10.84 -5.95
C ASN A 38 -6.15 9.88 -4.94
N PHE A 39 -6.16 8.58 -5.24
CA PHE A 39 -6.58 7.59 -4.26
C PHE A 39 -5.64 7.63 -3.05
N PRO A 40 -6.14 7.77 -1.81
CA PRO A 40 -5.26 7.91 -0.65
C PRO A 40 -4.44 6.64 -0.44
N SER A 41 -3.11 6.77 -0.37
CA SER A 41 -2.19 5.73 0.11
C SER A 41 -2.15 4.41 -0.65
N CYS A 42 -2.60 4.42 -1.90
CA CYS A 42 -2.57 3.25 -2.75
C CYS A 42 -2.64 3.73 -4.21
N ASP A 43 -1.56 3.47 -4.95
CA ASP A 43 -1.54 3.59 -6.41
C ASP A 43 -1.95 2.27 -7.06
N SER A 44 -1.76 1.14 -6.38
CA SER A 44 -2.32 -0.16 -6.76
C SER A 44 -2.33 -1.15 -5.59
N ILE A 45 -3.09 -2.24 -5.76
CA ILE A 45 -3.26 -3.30 -4.77
C ILE A 45 -3.29 -4.67 -5.44
N ILE A 46 -2.63 -5.64 -4.83
CA ILE A 46 -2.88 -7.07 -5.03
C ILE A 46 -3.45 -7.60 -3.72
N ALA A 47 -4.77 -7.75 -3.66
CA ALA A 47 -5.46 -8.20 -2.47
C ALA A 47 -5.12 -9.68 -2.16
N PRO A 48 -5.13 -10.08 -0.89
CA PRO A 48 -5.57 -9.31 0.27
C PRO A 48 -4.43 -8.61 1.03
N ASN A 49 -3.18 -8.65 0.54
CA ASN A 49 -2.03 -8.35 1.40
C ASN A 49 -0.92 -7.50 0.78
N ARG A 50 -1.07 -6.94 -0.43
CA ARG A 50 -0.02 -6.10 -1.02
C ARG A 50 -0.58 -4.79 -1.51
N ILE A 51 -0.09 -3.68 -0.97
CA ILE A 51 -0.41 -2.32 -1.40
C ILE A 51 0.85 -1.72 -2.00
N PHE A 52 0.72 -1.00 -3.10
CA PHE A 52 1.83 -0.31 -3.75
C PHE A 52 1.53 1.18 -3.78
N GLN A 53 2.53 1.95 -3.37
CA GLN A 53 2.50 3.40 -3.37
C GLN A 53 3.78 3.92 -4.03
N MET A 54 3.63 4.48 -5.22
CA MET A 54 4.73 5.00 -6.03
C MET A 54 5.06 6.41 -5.55
N THR A 55 6.34 6.72 -5.40
CA THR A 55 6.74 8.07 -5.01
C THR A 55 8.14 8.46 -5.45
N LEU A 56 8.31 9.76 -5.68
CA LEU A 56 9.60 10.42 -5.88
C LEU A 56 10.02 11.26 -4.65
N ALA A 57 9.22 11.24 -3.58
CA ALA A 57 9.51 11.98 -2.36
C ALA A 57 10.13 11.07 -1.30
N LYS A 58 11.17 11.53 -0.59
CA LYS A 58 11.75 10.81 0.56
C LYS A 58 10.74 10.62 1.71
N HIS A 59 9.76 11.52 1.79
CA HIS A 59 8.70 11.49 2.78
C HIS A 59 7.35 11.47 2.09
N HIS A 60 6.63 10.36 2.21
CA HIS A 60 5.32 10.16 1.62
C HIS A 60 4.38 9.46 2.60
N LEU A 61 3.49 10.25 3.21
CA LEU A 61 2.62 9.80 4.28
C LEU A 61 1.61 8.72 3.84
N ILE A 62 1.29 7.83 4.77
CA ILE A 62 0.21 6.85 4.64
C ILE A 62 -1.06 7.44 5.27
N LYS A 63 -1.96 7.97 4.45
CA LYS A 63 -3.32 8.37 4.80
C LYS A 63 -4.16 7.15 5.18
N MET A 64 -4.50 7.08 6.46
CA MET A 64 -5.36 6.04 7.05
C MET A 64 -6.72 5.91 6.37
N SER A 65 -7.25 6.99 5.79
CA SER A 65 -8.52 6.98 5.05
C SER A 65 -8.47 6.02 3.85
N GLY A 66 -7.33 5.91 3.18
CA GLY A 66 -7.14 4.95 2.08
C GLY A 66 -7.20 3.51 2.54
N LEU A 67 -6.49 3.22 3.63
CA LEU A 67 -6.48 1.89 4.26
C LEU A 67 -7.89 1.48 4.72
N LYS A 68 -8.65 2.40 5.33
CA LYS A 68 -10.03 2.16 5.75
C LYS A 68 -10.97 1.86 4.58
N ILE A 69 -10.79 2.50 3.42
CA ILE A 69 -11.56 2.19 2.20
C ILE A 69 -11.29 0.76 1.73
N LEU A 70 -10.05 0.27 1.89
CA LEU A 70 -9.62 -1.06 1.46
C LEU A 70 -9.83 -2.15 2.53
N TYR A 71 -10.31 -1.80 3.73
CA TYR A 71 -10.38 -2.68 4.90
C TYR A 71 -10.96 -4.08 4.62
N ASN A 72 -12.13 -4.16 3.98
CA ASN A 72 -12.77 -5.45 3.67
C ASN A 72 -11.97 -6.27 2.65
N LYS A 73 -11.23 -5.61 1.75
CA LYS A 73 -10.39 -6.29 0.75
C LYS A 73 -9.04 -6.71 1.30
N LEU A 74 -8.64 -6.13 2.43
CA LEU A 74 -7.49 -6.55 3.20
C LEU A 74 -7.85 -7.64 4.24
N GLY A 75 -9.05 -8.21 4.17
CA GLY A 75 -9.49 -9.34 5.00
C GLY A 75 -10.15 -8.96 6.33
N ASP A 76 -10.55 -7.69 6.51
CA ASP A 76 -11.29 -7.20 7.67
C ASP A 76 -10.68 -7.58 9.06
N LYS A 77 -11.51 -7.72 10.10
CA LYS A 77 -11.10 -8.07 11.47
C LYS A 77 -10.79 -9.56 11.66
N SER A 78 -11.23 -10.40 10.72
CA SER A 78 -11.07 -11.85 10.78
C SER A 78 -9.72 -12.32 10.24
N ALA A 79 -9.05 -11.48 9.44
CA ALA A 79 -7.75 -11.82 8.89
C ALA A 79 -6.60 -11.71 9.90
N ASP A 80 -5.74 -12.71 9.86
CA ASP A 80 -4.49 -12.84 10.62
C ASP A 80 -3.24 -12.57 9.76
N HIS A 81 -3.40 -12.37 8.45
CA HIS A 81 -2.28 -12.12 7.54
C HIS A 81 -1.73 -10.70 7.65
N LEU A 82 -0.41 -10.60 7.48
CA LEU A 82 0.29 -9.33 7.33
C LEU A 82 -0.06 -8.65 6.00
N ILE A 83 -0.07 -7.33 6.00
CA ILE A 83 -0.28 -6.45 4.85
C ILE A 83 1.05 -5.77 4.55
N TYR A 84 1.57 -6.00 3.35
CA TYR A 84 2.81 -5.43 2.86
C TYR A 84 2.52 -4.14 2.10
N HIS A 85 2.89 -3.00 2.68
CA HIS A 85 2.82 -1.69 2.05
C HIS A 85 4.16 -1.38 1.39
N TYR A 86 4.23 -1.55 0.08
CA TYR A 86 5.41 -1.28 -0.72
C TYR A 86 5.44 0.18 -1.18
N PHE A 87 6.49 0.90 -0.79
CA PHE A 87 6.89 2.13 -1.45
C PHE A 87 7.72 1.79 -2.67
N VAL A 88 7.23 2.12 -3.86
CA VAL A 88 7.95 1.92 -5.11
C VAL A 88 8.71 3.20 -5.42
N VAL A 89 10.04 3.14 -5.39
CA VAL A 89 10.91 4.31 -5.45
C VAL A 89 12.03 4.15 -6.48
N PRO A 90 12.45 5.24 -7.14
CA PRO A 90 13.62 5.22 -8.00
C PRO A 90 14.90 4.88 -7.21
N GLU A 91 15.89 4.35 -7.91
CA GLU A 91 17.11 3.83 -7.28
C GLU A 91 17.87 4.83 -6.42
N HIS A 92 17.85 6.12 -6.77
CA HIS A 92 18.53 7.17 -6.01
C HIS A 92 17.88 7.49 -4.66
N LEU A 93 16.67 6.98 -4.40
CA LEU A 93 16.00 7.11 -3.10
C LEU A 93 16.08 5.85 -2.25
N TYR A 94 16.40 4.70 -2.85
CA TYR A 94 16.21 3.38 -2.23
C TYR A 94 16.96 3.21 -0.91
N ASP A 95 18.26 3.48 -0.90
CA ASP A 95 19.13 3.21 0.26
C ASP A 95 18.81 4.12 1.46
N ASP A 96 18.27 5.31 1.19
CA ASP A 96 17.94 6.31 2.21
C ASP A 96 16.47 6.29 2.62
N TYR A 97 15.62 5.48 1.98
CA TYR A 97 14.17 5.56 2.17
C TYR A 97 13.76 5.03 3.55
N GLN A 98 13.14 5.88 4.35
CA GLN A 98 12.77 5.57 5.73
C GLN A 98 11.32 5.08 5.85
N VAL A 99 11.00 4.51 7.01
CA VAL A 99 9.61 4.21 7.41
C VAL A 99 8.79 5.50 7.39
N GLN A 100 7.61 5.43 6.78
CA GLN A 100 6.70 6.54 6.60
C GLN A 100 5.63 6.57 7.70
N LYS A 101 5.24 7.78 8.11
CA LYS A 101 4.20 7.95 9.14
C LYS A 101 2.81 7.61 8.59
N ILE A 102 1.98 7.01 9.43
CA ILE A 102 0.55 6.85 9.20
C ILE A 102 -0.17 8.07 9.80
N VAL A 103 -0.98 8.75 8.99
CA VAL A 103 -1.68 9.99 9.35
C VAL A 103 -3.19 9.89 9.10
N THR A 104 -3.93 10.77 9.74
CA THR A 104 -5.36 10.97 9.45
C THR A 104 -5.58 11.56 8.04
N SER A 105 -6.84 11.73 7.61
CA SER A 105 -7.17 12.34 6.32
C SER A 105 -6.57 13.74 6.14
N ASP A 106 -6.35 14.45 7.26
CA ASP A 106 -5.98 15.87 7.29
C ASP A 106 -4.49 16.07 7.59
N SER A 107 -3.68 15.01 7.46
CA SER A 107 -2.23 15.00 7.75
C SER A 107 -1.86 15.26 9.21
N ASN A 108 -2.84 15.39 10.10
CA ASN A 108 -2.59 15.36 11.55
C ASN A 108 -2.15 13.95 11.97
N GLU A 109 -1.22 13.88 12.93
CA GLU A 109 -0.85 12.61 13.57
C GLU A 109 -2.12 11.92 14.09
N ALA A 110 -2.21 10.62 13.83
CA ALA A 110 -3.37 9.86 14.24
C ALA A 110 -3.32 9.64 15.76
N ASN A 111 -4.15 10.37 16.50
CA ASN A 111 -4.34 10.18 17.95
C ASN A 111 -4.74 8.74 18.31
N THR A 112 -5.25 7.97 17.35
CA THR A 112 -5.53 6.54 17.50
C THR A 112 -5.40 5.83 16.15
N ILE A 113 -4.46 4.89 16.05
CA ILE A 113 -4.33 3.99 14.89
C ILE A 113 -5.13 2.72 15.21
N PRO A 114 -6.10 2.31 14.36
CA PRO A 114 -6.82 1.04 14.55
C PRO A 114 -5.86 -0.14 14.67
N ASP A 115 -6.15 -1.08 15.57
CA ASP A 115 -5.26 -2.21 15.86
C ASP A 115 -4.84 -2.97 14.61
N TRP A 116 -5.78 -3.26 13.70
CA TRP A 116 -5.47 -3.97 12.46
C TRP A 116 -4.46 -3.23 11.57
N ILE A 117 -4.44 -1.89 11.60
CA ILE A 117 -3.44 -1.09 10.88
C ILE A 117 -2.11 -1.18 11.61
N ASN A 118 -2.14 -1.04 12.94
CA ASN A 118 -0.94 -1.03 13.78
C ASN A 118 -0.20 -2.37 13.80
N THR A 119 -0.94 -3.49 13.77
CA THR A 119 -0.35 -4.83 13.94
C THR A 119 -0.11 -5.55 12.62
N ARG A 120 -0.83 -5.21 11.55
CA ARG A 120 -0.75 -5.95 10.28
C ARG A 120 -0.01 -5.21 9.18
N ILE A 121 0.17 -3.88 9.23
CA ILE A 121 0.84 -3.16 8.14
C ILE A 121 2.35 -3.10 8.36
N PHE A 122 3.08 -3.69 7.41
CA PHE A 122 4.53 -3.65 7.33
C PHE A 122 4.98 -2.88 6.10
N GLN A 123 5.94 -1.98 6.27
CA GLN A 123 6.43 -1.12 5.19
C GLN A 123 7.70 -1.71 4.58
N TYR A 124 7.71 -1.75 3.25
CA TYR A 124 8.84 -2.20 2.46
C TYR A 124 9.11 -1.21 1.35
N VAL A 125 10.33 -1.23 0.81
CA VAL A 125 10.74 -0.38 -0.30
C VAL A 125 11.10 -1.26 -1.48
N LEU A 126 10.53 -0.97 -2.64
CA LEU A 126 10.84 -1.61 -3.92
C LEU A 126 11.65 -0.65 -4.77
N LYS A 127 12.91 -1.02 -5.04
CA LYS A 127 13.79 -0.31 -5.97
C LYS A 127 13.32 -0.55 -7.40
N ILE A 128 13.03 0.52 -8.12
CA ILE A 128 12.91 0.49 -9.58
C ILE A 128 14.10 1.22 -10.20
N LYS A 129 14.61 0.63 -11.30
CA LYS A 129 15.55 1.31 -12.19
C LYS A 129 14.70 2.04 -13.22
N LEU A 130 14.80 3.37 -13.24
CA LEU A 130 14.17 4.24 -14.24
C LEU A 130 15.21 4.62 -15.29
#